data_AF-A0A3P9CS21-F1
#
_entry.id   AF-A0A3P9CS21-F1
#
_cell.length_a   1.000
_cell.length_b   1.000
_cell.length_c   1.000
_cell.angle_alpha   90.00
_cell.angle_beta   90.00
_cell.angle_gamma   90.00
#
_symmetry.space_group_name_H-M   'P 1'
#
loop_
_entity.id
_entity.type
_entity.pdbx_description
1 polymer ?
#
loop_
_entity_poly.entity_id
_entity_poly.type
_entity_poly.pdbx_seq_one_letter_code
_entity_poly.pdbx_strand_id
1 'polypeptide(L)'
;TSLPTLSLSLSVPFQDPMVSAELSRLLFAWPNSPLQYPIQGYIVQPLTSTLIPGMVYTLSYLLTLKLELLINLVTLNNLLAKVSYTSTDYHINTGDLVFVCFCLSDISSQVTITTKTFQRYRHLRVLLDSIRQFYSNVKIIIADDSFETELITGENIQHYIMPPAQGWFAGRNLAVSQVTTKYFLWVDDDFMFSEKTKIENLVEVMEAMPELDVVRMKWPLFGLIYFCLLYGIQVEGDEIEGGCLYRKSGGKFQTLPGYPQCSMTNGVVNFFLARTDAVQRVGFDPKLQRTAHSEFFMDGLGTLLVATCGDVSIDHQLTTSENKSPLYNKFRYPGQGDVEFKLKLHFYKNHLKCIKYG
;
A
#
# COMPACT_ATOMS: atom_id res chain seq x y z
N THR A 1 -1.73 -32.85 -31.30
CA THR A 1 -1.44 -31.41 -31.44
C THR A 1 -0.37 -31.04 -30.44
N SER A 2 0.85 -30.81 -30.93
CA SER A 2 2.07 -30.57 -30.14
C SER A 2 2.07 -29.17 -29.52
N LEU A 3 2.09 -29.07 -28.19
CA LEU A 3 2.41 -27.83 -27.47
C LEU A 3 3.94 -27.66 -27.38
N PRO A 4 4.46 -26.42 -27.39
CA PRO A 4 5.88 -26.15 -27.55
C PRO A 4 6.70 -26.61 -26.33
N THR A 5 7.86 -27.20 -26.59
CA THR A 5 8.93 -27.46 -25.62
C THR A 5 9.62 -26.14 -25.27
N LEU A 6 9.69 -25.80 -23.98
CA LEU A 6 10.42 -24.61 -23.51
C LEU A 6 11.90 -25.00 -23.30
N SER A 7 12.78 -24.57 -24.20
CA SER A 7 14.24 -24.71 -24.06
C SER A 7 14.84 -23.38 -23.60
N LEU A 8 15.54 -23.36 -22.46
CA LEU A 8 16.26 -22.19 -21.96
C LEU A 8 17.75 -22.34 -22.32
N SER A 9 18.28 -21.44 -23.14
CA SER A 9 19.72 -21.30 -23.38
C SER A 9 20.21 -19.96 -22.84
N LEU A 10 21.30 -19.99 -22.05
CA LEU A 10 21.99 -18.78 -21.61
C LEU A 10 23.03 -18.39 -22.67
N SER A 11 22.99 -17.15 -23.16
CA SER A 11 24.10 -16.51 -23.88
C SER A 11 24.43 -15.18 -23.22
N VAL A 12 25.70 -14.99 -22.89
CA VAL A 12 26.23 -13.82 -22.17
C VAL A 12 26.83 -12.85 -23.19
N PRO A 13 26.34 -11.60 -23.31
CA PRO A 13 27.13 -10.50 -23.79
C PRO A 13 27.57 -9.62 -22.61
N PHE A 14 28.88 -9.50 -22.44
CA PHE A 14 29.53 -8.63 -21.48
C PHE A 14 29.45 -7.18 -21.99
N GLN A 15 28.86 -6.26 -21.22
CA GLN A 15 29.04 -4.83 -21.46
C GLN A 15 28.83 -4.03 -20.17
N ASP A 16 29.94 -3.58 -19.58
CA ASP A 16 29.97 -2.56 -18.52
C ASP A 16 29.64 -1.18 -19.12
N PRO A 17 28.80 -0.40 -18.44
CA PRO A 17 29.09 1.01 -18.29
C PRO A 17 29.12 1.36 -16.80
N MET A 18 30.33 1.71 -16.31
CA MET A 18 30.50 2.49 -15.09
C MET A 18 29.61 3.74 -15.17
N VAL A 19 28.61 3.83 -14.31
CA VAL A 19 27.96 5.10 -13.96
C VAL A 19 28.46 5.48 -12.57
N SER A 20 29.41 6.43 -12.51
CA SER A 20 29.79 7.06 -11.25
C SER A 20 28.64 7.94 -10.78
N ALA A 21 27.92 7.51 -9.75
CA ALA A 21 26.95 8.37 -9.06
C ALA A 21 27.63 9.05 -7.86
N GLU A 22 27.63 10.38 -7.83
CA GLU A 22 27.99 11.21 -6.68
C GLU A 22 27.05 10.95 -5.48
N LEU A 23 27.28 9.87 -4.73
CA LEU A 23 26.54 9.55 -3.49
C LEU A 23 27.20 10.10 -2.22
N SER A 24 28.16 11.02 -2.34
CA SER A 24 29.02 11.49 -1.23
C SER A 24 28.44 12.63 -0.38
N ARG A 25 27.11 12.77 -0.29
CA ARG A 25 26.48 13.79 0.57
C ARG A 25 25.52 13.18 1.59
N LEU A 26 26.00 13.06 2.83
CA LEU A 26 25.20 12.64 3.99
C LEU A 26 24.05 13.63 4.20
N LEU A 27 22.81 13.13 4.16
CA LEU A 27 21.61 13.86 4.54
C LEU A 27 21.30 13.58 6.00
N PHE A 28 21.48 14.58 6.87
CA PHE A 28 21.10 14.49 8.28
C PHE A 28 19.63 14.91 8.43
N ALA A 29 18.78 13.98 8.87
CA ALA A 29 17.43 14.30 9.33
C ALA A 29 17.48 14.75 10.79
N TRP A 30 16.80 15.85 11.10
CA TRP A 30 16.75 16.39 12.46
C TRP A 30 15.93 15.51 13.41
N PRO A 31 16.23 15.53 14.73
CA PRO A 31 15.37 14.90 15.73
C PRO A 31 13.91 15.39 15.60
N ASN A 32 12.96 14.47 15.69
CA ASN A 32 11.52 14.70 15.56
C ASN A 32 11.05 15.23 14.20
N SER A 33 11.88 15.14 13.15
CA SER A 33 11.45 15.36 11.77
C SER A 33 10.63 14.17 11.26
N PRO A 34 9.65 14.36 10.36
CA PRO A 34 8.99 13.24 9.68
C PRO A 34 9.95 12.45 8.76
N LEU A 35 11.15 12.99 8.49
CA LEU A 35 12.23 12.30 7.76
C LEU A 35 13.19 11.56 8.71
N GLN A 36 12.96 11.61 10.02
CA GLN A 36 13.76 10.89 10.99
C GLN A 36 13.57 9.40 10.75
N TYR A 37 14.67 8.70 10.46
CA TYR A 37 14.69 7.24 10.41
C TYR A 37 14.08 6.67 11.72
N PRO A 38 13.28 5.60 11.67
CA PRO A 38 12.81 4.95 12.88
C PRO A 38 14.02 4.59 13.76
N ILE A 39 13.97 4.97 15.03
CA ILE A 39 15.02 4.67 16.04
C ILE A 39 15.07 3.15 16.36
N GLN A 40 14.34 2.32 15.60
CA GLN A 40 14.42 0.88 15.64
C GLN A 40 15.35 0.38 14.53
N GLY A 41 16.60 0.11 14.91
CA GLY A 41 17.55 -0.76 14.21
C GLY A 41 17.98 -0.32 12.81
N TYR A 42 19.21 0.15 12.69
CA TYR A 42 19.87 0.21 11.39
C TYR A 42 20.38 -1.18 11.00
N ILE A 43 20.12 -1.63 9.76
CA ILE A 43 21.03 -2.56 9.09
C ILE A 43 22.09 -1.69 8.42
N VAL A 44 23.25 -1.57 9.07
CA VAL A 44 24.39 -0.85 8.51
C VAL A 44 25.16 -1.84 7.64
N GLN A 45 25.27 -1.57 6.34
CA GLN A 45 26.27 -2.27 5.54
C GLN A 45 27.67 -1.74 5.92
N PRO A 46 28.66 -2.61 6.15
CA PRO A 46 29.98 -2.17 6.58
C PRO A 46 30.62 -1.26 5.52
N LEU A 47 31.20 -0.14 5.97
CA LEU A 47 31.91 0.85 5.14
C LEU A 47 33.11 0.26 4.39
N THR A 48 33.53 -0.95 4.76
CA THR A 48 34.57 -1.72 4.06
C THR A 48 34.18 -3.19 4.15
N SER A 49 33.98 -3.82 3.00
CA SER A 49 33.75 -5.27 2.91
C SER A 49 35.01 -6.02 3.34
N THR A 50 34.93 -6.73 4.46
CA THR A 50 35.99 -7.66 4.89
C THR A 50 35.49 -9.08 4.65
N LEU A 51 36.26 -9.88 3.90
CA LEU A 51 36.01 -11.30 3.71
C LEU A 51 36.02 -12.00 5.06
N ILE A 52 34.88 -12.58 5.46
CA ILE A 52 34.85 -13.56 6.56
C ILE A 52 35.51 -14.82 6.02
N PRO A 53 36.67 -15.25 6.55
CA PRO A 53 37.38 -16.41 6.01
C PRO A 53 36.49 -17.65 6.12
N GLY A 54 36.07 -18.19 4.98
CA GLY A 54 35.27 -19.42 4.89
C GLY A 54 33.86 -19.28 4.32
N MET A 55 33.36 -18.06 4.01
CA MET A 55 32.09 -17.88 3.30
C MET A 55 32.32 -17.31 1.90
N VAL A 56 32.34 -18.19 0.89
CA VAL A 56 32.27 -17.82 -0.53
C VAL A 56 30.80 -17.73 -0.91
N TYR A 57 30.26 -16.50 -0.99
CA TYR A 57 28.96 -16.26 -1.63
C TYR A 57 29.15 -16.21 -3.14
N THR A 58 28.74 -17.25 -3.85
CA THR A 58 28.41 -17.12 -5.27
C THR A 58 27.06 -16.43 -5.39
N LEU A 59 27.02 -15.30 -6.08
CA LEU A 59 25.78 -14.68 -6.51
C LEU A 59 24.97 -15.69 -7.31
N SER A 60 23.93 -16.25 -6.70
CA SER A 60 22.94 -17.07 -7.38
C SER A 60 22.02 -16.16 -8.18
N TYR A 61 22.09 -16.24 -9.50
CA TYR A 61 21.20 -15.53 -10.42
C TYR A 61 19.76 -15.99 -10.20
N LEU A 62 18.88 -15.06 -9.80
CA LEU A 62 17.46 -15.31 -9.62
C LEU A 62 16.76 -15.25 -10.99
N LEU A 63 16.47 -16.40 -11.60
CA LEU A 63 15.67 -16.47 -12.82
C LEU A 63 14.20 -16.69 -12.44
N THR A 64 13.40 -15.63 -12.43
CA THR A 64 11.97 -15.71 -12.11
C THR A 64 11.16 -16.08 -13.36
N LEU A 65 10.75 -17.34 -13.48
CA LEU A 65 9.81 -17.80 -14.51
C LEU A 65 8.36 -17.61 -14.02
N LYS A 66 7.66 -16.61 -14.56
CA LYS A 66 6.23 -16.37 -14.28
C LYS A 66 5.38 -17.22 -15.23
N LEU A 67 4.85 -18.34 -14.74
CA LEU A 67 3.85 -19.16 -15.45
C LEU A 67 2.45 -18.84 -14.89
N GLU A 68 1.65 -18.06 -15.62
CA GLU A 68 0.23 -17.86 -15.32
C GLU A 68 -0.56 -19.07 -15.79
N LEU A 69 -1.03 -19.90 -14.86
CA LEU A 69 -1.65 -21.16 -15.22
C LEU A 69 -2.59 -21.62 -14.10
N LEU A 70 -3.89 -21.69 -14.41
CA LEU A 70 -4.91 -22.34 -13.58
C LEU A 70 -4.65 -23.85 -13.57
N ILE A 71 -3.80 -24.29 -12.65
CA ILE A 71 -3.30 -25.66 -12.59
C ILE A 71 -3.86 -26.40 -11.38
N ASN A 72 -4.62 -27.47 -11.63
CA ASN A 72 -4.80 -28.54 -10.65
C ASN A 72 -3.45 -29.27 -10.44
N LEU A 73 -3.18 -29.78 -9.23
CA LEU A 73 -2.00 -30.59 -8.84
C LEU A 73 -1.52 -31.59 -9.91
N VAL A 74 -2.44 -32.20 -10.67
CA VAL A 74 -2.12 -33.13 -11.77
C VAL A 74 -1.37 -32.43 -12.91
N THR A 75 -1.83 -31.24 -13.31
CA THR A 75 -1.21 -30.44 -14.37
C THR A 75 0.14 -29.88 -13.91
N LEU A 76 0.30 -29.61 -12.60
CA LEU A 76 1.54 -29.13 -12.00
C LEU A 76 2.64 -30.16 -12.12
N ASN A 77 2.33 -31.39 -11.67
CA ASN A 77 3.24 -32.51 -11.74
C ASN A 77 3.63 -32.82 -13.20
N ASN A 78 2.68 -32.72 -14.13
CA ASN A 78 2.96 -32.90 -15.56
C ASN A 78 3.86 -31.81 -16.17
N LEU A 79 3.80 -30.57 -15.69
CA LEU A 79 4.67 -29.48 -16.12
C LEU A 79 6.07 -29.61 -15.52
N LEU A 80 6.17 -29.86 -14.22
CA LEU A 80 7.44 -30.10 -13.53
C LEU A 80 8.20 -31.29 -14.11
N ALA A 81 7.49 -32.37 -14.49
CA ALA A 81 8.08 -33.52 -15.16
C ALA A 81 8.68 -33.22 -16.55
N LYS A 82 8.39 -32.05 -17.13
CA LYS A 82 8.87 -31.61 -18.45
C LYS A 82 9.92 -30.49 -18.39
N VAL A 83 10.21 -29.95 -17.21
CA VAL A 83 11.26 -28.93 -17.04
C VAL A 83 12.61 -29.65 -17.05
N SER A 84 13.43 -29.37 -18.05
CA SER A 84 14.83 -29.81 -18.11
C SER A 84 15.74 -28.65 -17.76
N TYR A 85 16.52 -28.79 -16.68
CA TYR A 85 17.55 -27.84 -16.29
C TYR A 85 18.92 -28.33 -16.76
N THR A 86 19.66 -27.49 -17.50
CA THR A 86 21.02 -27.75 -17.96
C THR A 86 21.93 -26.61 -17.53
N SER A 87 22.72 -26.81 -16.49
CA SER A 87 23.82 -25.92 -16.10
C SER A 87 25.08 -26.31 -16.87
N THR A 88 25.80 -25.34 -17.42
CA THR A 88 27.10 -25.57 -18.09
C THR A 88 28.30 -25.33 -17.15
N ASP A 89 28.07 -24.74 -15.98
CA ASP A 89 29.10 -24.41 -14.99
C ASP A 89 28.84 -25.17 -13.68
N TYR A 90 29.56 -26.27 -13.47
CA TYR A 90 29.47 -27.06 -12.24
C TYR A 90 30.57 -26.67 -11.25
N HIS A 91 30.21 -26.26 -10.03
CA HIS A 91 31.15 -25.99 -8.94
C HIS A 91 30.72 -26.69 -7.65
N ILE A 92 31.65 -27.39 -6.99
CA ILE A 92 31.38 -28.38 -5.91
C ILE A 92 30.73 -27.80 -4.64
N ASN A 93 30.72 -26.48 -4.49
CA ASN A 93 30.20 -25.76 -3.32
C ASN A 93 29.04 -24.80 -3.65
N THR A 94 28.45 -24.87 -4.84
CA THR A 94 27.37 -23.96 -5.28
C THR A 94 26.18 -24.76 -5.75
N GLY A 95 25.00 -24.50 -5.19
CA GLY A 95 23.74 -25.04 -5.67
C GLY A 95 23.05 -24.03 -6.56
N ASP A 96 22.63 -24.44 -7.75
CA ASP A 96 21.75 -23.64 -8.60
C ASP A 96 20.32 -23.72 -8.02
N LEU A 97 19.88 -22.64 -7.38
CA LEU A 97 18.54 -22.53 -6.81
C LEU A 97 17.58 -21.96 -7.86
N VAL A 98 16.67 -22.80 -8.35
CA VAL A 98 15.56 -22.36 -9.21
C VAL A 98 14.31 -22.22 -8.36
N PHE A 99 13.85 -20.98 -8.16
CA PHE A 99 12.60 -20.70 -7.46
C PHE A 99 11.44 -20.71 -8.46
N VAL A 100 10.63 -21.78 -8.42
CA VAL A 100 9.40 -21.86 -9.23
C VAL A 100 8.22 -21.49 -8.34
N CYS A 101 7.71 -20.27 -8.49
CA CYS A 101 6.54 -19.81 -7.76
C CYS A 101 5.28 -20.09 -8.59
N PHE A 102 4.38 -20.91 -8.05
CA PHE A 102 3.07 -21.17 -8.63
C PHE A 102 2.04 -20.27 -7.94
N CYS A 103 1.79 -19.08 -8.49
CA CYS A 103 0.80 -18.14 -7.95
C CYS A 103 -0.62 -18.52 -8.40
N LEU A 104 -1.17 -19.61 -7.88
CA LEU A 104 -2.63 -19.77 -7.79
C LEU A 104 -3.11 -19.13 -6.48
N SER A 105 -2.91 -17.82 -6.39
CA SER A 105 -3.24 -17.13 -5.16
C SER A 105 -4.67 -16.62 -5.28
N ASP A 106 -5.62 -17.42 -4.77
CA ASP A 106 -6.98 -16.95 -4.51
C ASP A 106 -6.88 -15.60 -3.76
N ILE A 107 -7.45 -14.54 -4.34
CA ILE A 107 -7.43 -13.19 -3.78
C ILE A 107 -7.93 -13.21 -2.34
N SER A 108 -8.88 -14.10 -2.02
CA SER A 108 -9.46 -14.25 -0.68
C SER A 108 -8.43 -14.68 0.38
N SER A 109 -7.33 -15.34 -0.01
CA SER A 109 -6.24 -15.75 0.88
C SER A 109 -5.20 -14.64 1.13
N GLN A 110 -5.10 -13.67 0.23
CA GLN A 110 -4.08 -12.62 0.27
C GLN A 110 -4.61 -11.27 0.74
N VAL A 111 -5.88 -11.01 0.48
CA VAL A 111 -6.50 -9.69 0.67
C VAL A 111 -7.74 -9.81 1.54
N THR A 112 -7.79 -8.96 2.56
CA THR A 112 -9.03 -8.66 3.29
C THR A 112 -9.51 -7.28 2.89
N ILE A 113 -10.80 -7.14 2.55
CA ILE A 113 -11.38 -5.82 2.32
C ILE A 113 -11.76 -5.22 3.68
N THR A 114 -11.38 -3.99 3.91
CA THR A 114 -11.67 -3.25 5.14
C THR A 114 -12.45 -2.00 4.80
N THR A 115 -13.46 -1.71 5.60
CA THR A 115 -14.25 -0.49 5.45
C THR A 115 -14.66 0.03 6.81
N LYS A 116 -15.06 1.30 6.84
CA LYS A 116 -15.59 1.96 8.01
C LYS A 116 -16.87 2.67 7.62
N THR A 117 -17.92 2.48 8.40
CA THR A 117 -19.20 3.17 8.21
C THR A 117 -19.54 4.08 9.38
N PHE A 118 -20.41 5.05 9.13
CA PHE A 118 -21.04 5.91 10.14
C PHE A 118 -22.35 6.46 9.58
N GLN A 119 -23.48 6.04 10.14
CA GLN A 119 -24.81 6.56 9.77
C GLN A 119 -25.17 6.36 8.28
N ARG A 120 -24.55 5.38 7.60
CA ARG A 120 -24.63 5.20 6.14
C ARG A 120 -24.89 3.75 5.71
N TYR A 121 -25.68 3.00 6.47
CA TYR A 121 -25.98 1.59 6.15
C TYR A 121 -26.51 1.33 4.74
N ARG A 122 -27.28 2.27 4.16
CA ARG A 122 -27.71 2.14 2.76
C ARG A 122 -26.53 2.10 1.79
N HIS A 123 -25.52 2.96 1.98
CA HIS A 123 -24.33 2.96 1.14
C HIS A 123 -23.49 1.71 1.38
N LEU A 124 -23.33 1.33 2.66
CA LEU A 124 -22.60 0.12 3.03
C LEU A 124 -23.20 -1.13 2.37
N ARG A 125 -24.52 -1.29 2.34
CA ARG A 125 -25.17 -2.43 1.67
C ARG A 125 -24.84 -2.48 0.17
N VAL A 126 -24.93 -1.34 -0.52
CA VAL A 126 -24.58 -1.26 -1.95
C VAL A 126 -23.11 -1.62 -2.18
N LEU A 127 -22.20 -1.16 -1.30
CA LEU A 127 -20.80 -1.56 -1.33
C LEU A 127 -20.67 -3.09 -1.18
N LEU A 128 -21.27 -3.68 -0.15
CA LEU A 128 -21.18 -5.11 0.14
C LEU A 128 -21.75 -5.97 -1.01
N ASP A 129 -22.90 -5.59 -1.56
CA ASP A 129 -23.53 -6.28 -2.68
C ASP A 129 -22.62 -6.23 -3.92
N SER A 130 -22.05 -5.05 -4.23
CA SER A 130 -21.12 -4.91 -5.35
C SER A 130 -19.83 -5.71 -5.14
N ILE A 131 -19.28 -5.76 -3.92
CA ILE A 131 -18.12 -6.62 -3.60
C ILE A 131 -18.49 -8.08 -3.87
N ARG A 132 -19.63 -8.55 -3.37
CA ARG A 132 -20.04 -9.95 -3.50
C ARG A 132 -20.31 -10.37 -4.95
N GLN A 133 -20.66 -9.43 -5.82
CA GLN A 133 -20.80 -9.67 -7.26
C GLN A 133 -19.46 -10.06 -7.93
N PHE A 134 -18.33 -9.48 -7.50
CA PHE A 134 -17.02 -9.70 -8.13
C PHE A 134 -16.07 -10.58 -7.31
N TYR A 135 -16.20 -10.56 -5.97
CA TYR A 135 -15.36 -11.26 -5.01
C TYR A 135 -16.24 -11.92 -3.92
N SER A 136 -16.87 -13.04 -4.29
CA SER A 136 -17.88 -13.71 -3.46
C SER A 136 -17.34 -14.19 -2.10
N ASN A 137 -16.11 -14.69 -2.05
CA ASN A 137 -15.54 -15.32 -0.86
C ASN A 137 -14.58 -14.44 -0.06
N VAL A 138 -14.26 -13.22 -0.53
CA VAL A 138 -13.27 -12.37 0.15
C VAL A 138 -13.75 -11.95 1.54
N LYS A 139 -12.85 -11.97 2.52
CA LYS A 139 -13.14 -11.50 3.87
C LYS A 139 -13.38 -9.99 3.85
N ILE A 140 -14.43 -9.54 4.53
CA ILE A 140 -14.77 -8.13 4.70
C ILE A 140 -14.81 -7.81 6.19
N ILE A 141 -14.07 -6.79 6.62
CA ILE A 141 -14.09 -6.27 7.99
C ILE A 141 -14.69 -4.87 7.97
N ILE A 142 -15.72 -4.67 8.78
CA ILE A 142 -16.46 -3.42 8.89
C ILE A 142 -16.24 -2.87 10.30
N ALA A 143 -15.67 -1.68 10.41
CA ALA A 143 -15.66 -0.92 11.65
C ALA A 143 -16.81 0.09 11.63
N ASP A 144 -17.63 0.12 12.67
CA ASP A 144 -18.84 0.92 12.71
C ASP A 144 -18.93 1.73 13.99
N ASP A 145 -18.94 3.05 13.88
CA ASP A 145 -19.09 3.98 15.00
C ASP A 145 -20.42 4.75 14.94
N SER A 146 -21.45 4.17 14.32
CA SER A 146 -22.81 4.74 14.25
C SER A 146 -23.46 4.87 15.64
N PHE A 147 -24.40 5.81 15.78
CA PHE A 147 -25.15 5.99 17.03
C PHE A 147 -26.22 4.90 17.20
N GLU A 148 -26.94 4.62 16.12
CA GLU A 148 -27.90 3.54 16.02
C GLU A 148 -27.31 2.51 15.08
N THR A 149 -27.13 1.29 15.58
CA THR A 149 -26.42 0.26 14.82
C THR A 149 -27.35 -0.78 14.24
N GLU A 150 -27.17 -1.09 12.96
CA GLU A 150 -27.83 -2.19 12.28
C GLU A 150 -26.87 -3.38 12.18
N LEU A 151 -27.29 -4.57 12.61
CA LEU A 151 -26.46 -5.76 12.53
C LEU A 151 -26.31 -6.19 11.06
N ILE A 152 -25.13 -6.00 10.50
CA ILE A 152 -24.75 -6.55 9.20
C ILE A 152 -24.28 -7.99 9.36
N THR A 153 -24.90 -8.92 8.65
CA THR A 153 -24.55 -10.34 8.62
C THR A 153 -24.30 -10.78 7.18
N GLY A 154 -23.50 -11.83 7.01
CA GLY A 154 -23.21 -12.44 5.71
C GLY A 154 -21.96 -13.30 5.77
N GLU A 155 -21.74 -14.11 4.73
CA GLU A 155 -20.56 -14.97 4.63
C GLU A 155 -19.28 -14.11 4.63
N ASN A 156 -18.28 -14.53 5.41
CA ASN A 156 -16.99 -13.86 5.55
C ASN A 156 -17.06 -12.35 5.87
N ILE A 157 -18.13 -11.90 6.53
CA ILE A 157 -18.26 -10.53 7.04
C ILE A 157 -17.99 -10.55 8.55
N GLN A 158 -17.08 -9.68 8.99
CA GLN A 158 -16.88 -9.37 10.40
C GLN A 158 -17.27 -7.92 10.65
N HIS A 159 -18.27 -7.72 11.50
CA HIS A 159 -18.80 -6.40 11.82
C HIS A 159 -18.46 -6.05 13.27
N TYR A 160 -17.62 -5.03 13.45
CA TYR A 160 -17.17 -4.56 14.75
C TYR A 160 -17.80 -3.20 15.07
N ILE A 161 -18.58 -3.18 16.14
CA ILE A 161 -19.23 -1.97 16.63
C ILE A 161 -18.31 -1.28 17.64
N MET A 162 -18.10 0.01 17.42
CA MET A 162 -17.33 0.91 18.26
C MET A 162 -18.26 1.81 19.07
N PRO A 163 -17.75 2.47 20.13
CA PRO A 163 -18.45 3.59 20.72
C PRO A 163 -18.83 4.61 19.63
N PRO A 164 -19.95 5.35 19.77
CA PRO A 164 -20.37 6.25 18.72
C PRO A 164 -19.36 7.36 18.43
N ALA A 165 -19.26 7.72 17.15
CA ALA A 165 -18.53 8.87 16.64
C ALA A 165 -17.04 8.95 17.03
N GLN A 166 -16.36 7.82 17.24
CA GLN A 166 -14.90 7.79 17.52
C GLN A 166 -14.05 8.34 16.37
N GLY A 167 -14.59 8.36 15.15
CA GLY A 167 -13.97 9.02 14.02
C GLY A 167 -13.18 8.08 13.11
N TRP A 168 -12.63 8.69 12.06
CA TRP A 168 -12.15 7.98 10.88
C TRP A 168 -10.93 7.11 11.15
N PHE A 169 -9.92 7.66 11.83
CA PHE A 169 -8.66 6.97 12.09
C PHE A 169 -8.80 5.87 13.17
N ALA A 170 -9.65 6.09 14.17
CA ALA A 170 -9.99 5.05 15.14
C ALA A 170 -10.62 3.82 14.46
N GLY A 171 -11.57 4.04 13.54
CA GLY A 171 -12.20 2.94 12.79
C GLY A 171 -11.25 2.24 11.82
N ARG A 172 -10.33 2.97 11.17
CA ARG A 172 -9.25 2.38 10.36
C ARG A 172 -8.37 1.45 11.18
N ASN A 173 -7.90 1.91 12.34
CA ASN A 173 -7.08 1.07 13.24
C ASN A 173 -7.83 -0.19 13.68
N LEU A 174 -9.10 -0.06 14.07
CA LEU A 174 -9.89 -1.23 14.46
C LEU A 174 -9.96 -2.22 13.30
N ALA A 175 -10.39 -1.80 12.11
CA ALA A 175 -10.52 -2.70 10.97
C ALA A 175 -9.18 -3.39 10.61
N VAL A 176 -8.10 -2.62 10.52
CA VAL A 176 -6.76 -3.14 10.17
C VAL A 176 -6.18 -4.05 11.25
N SER A 177 -6.49 -3.82 12.54
CA SER A 177 -6.05 -4.69 13.63
C SER A 177 -6.64 -6.10 13.56
N GLN A 178 -7.77 -6.27 12.85
CA GLN A 178 -8.45 -7.56 12.68
C GLN A 178 -8.07 -8.28 11.37
N VAL A 179 -7.21 -7.67 10.55
CA VAL A 179 -6.70 -8.26 9.31
C VAL A 179 -5.61 -9.28 9.62
N THR A 180 -5.74 -10.46 9.04
CA THR A 180 -4.76 -11.56 9.16
C THR A 180 -4.08 -11.89 7.83
N THR A 181 -4.56 -11.32 6.73
CA THR A 181 -4.00 -11.52 5.39
C THR A 181 -2.81 -10.59 5.14
N LYS A 182 -1.94 -10.97 4.20
CA LYS A 182 -0.72 -10.20 3.83
C LYS A 182 -1.05 -8.76 3.45
N TYR A 183 -2.14 -8.58 2.70
CA TYR A 183 -2.63 -7.27 2.32
C TYR A 183 -4.05 -7.03 2.82
N PHE A 184 -4.41 -5.76 2.87
CA PHE A 184 -5.80 -5.34 2.93
C PHE A 184 -6.09 -4.27 1.89
N LEU A 185 -7.33 -4.23 1.44
CA LEU A 185 -7.86 -3.17 0.59
C LEU A 185 -8.72 -2.24 1.44
N TRP A 186 -8.34 -0.97 1.55
CA TRP A 186 -9.18 0.04 2.20
C TRP A 186 -10.22 0.59 1.23
N VAL A 187 -11.50 0.52 1.60
CA VAL A 187 -12.61 1.10 0.81
C VAL A 187 -13.52 1.94 1.70
N ASP A 188 -13.99 3.07 1.18
CA ASP A 188 -15.02 3.87 1.86
C ASP A 188 -16.40 3.22 1.59
N ASP A 189 -17.33 3.36 2.53
CA ASP A 189 -18.65 2.69 2.50
C ASP A 189 -19.58 3.18 1.39
N ASP A 190 -19.23 4.25 0.67
CA ASP A 190 -19.93 4.78 -0.50
C ASP A 190 -19.26 4.43 -1.84
N PHE A 191 -18.25 3.57 -1.82
CA PHE A 191 -17.68 2.99 -3.04
C PHE A 191 -18.57 1.89 -3.61
N MET A 192 -18.34 1.58 -4.88
CA MET A 192 -19.05 0.53 -5.61
C MET A 192 -18.06 -0.17 -6.55
N PHE A 193 -17.98 -1.49 -6.44
CA PHE A 193 -17.14 -2.32 -7.30
C PHE A 193 -17.79 -2.47 -8.68
N SER A 194 -16.96 -2.47 -9.71
CA SER A 194 -17.37 -2.75 -11.08
C SER A 194 -16.37 -3.66 -11.78
N GLU A 195 -16.62 -3.99 -13.05
CA GLU A 195 -15.73 -4.82 -13.87
C GLU A 195 -14.29 -4.27 -13.95
N LYS A 196 -14.11 -2.97 -13.69
CA LYS A 196 -12.81 -2.28 -13.68
C LYS A 196 -12.08 -2.36 -12.34
N THR A 197 -12.74 -2.82 -11.28
CA THR A 197 -12.16 -2.91 -9.93
C THR A 197 -11.43 -4.25 -9.77
N LYS A 198 -10.23 -4.36 -10.34
CA LYS A 198 -9.40 -5.58 -10.34
C LYS A 198 -8.36 -5.58 -9.21
N ILE A 199 -8.67 -6.24 -8.09
CA ILE A 199 -7.75 -6.41 -6.95
C ILE A 199 -6.50 -7.19 -7.37
N GLU A 200 -6.63 -8.16 -8.27
CA GLU A 200 -5.55 -8.97 -8.80
C GLU A 200 -4.41 -8.13 -9.39
N ASN A 201 -4.72 -7.05 -10.12
CA ASN A 201 -3.72 -6.16 -10.70
C ASN A 201 -2.94 -5.38 -9.63
N LEU A 202 -3.60 -5.05 -8.50
CA LEU A 202 -2.94 -4.39 -7.37
C LEU A 202 -1.98 -5.35 -6.67
N VAL A 203 -2.43 -6.58 -6.42
CA VAL A 203 -1.61 -7.64 -5.79
C VAL A 203 -0.42 -7.97 -6.68
N GLU A 204 -0.59 -8.05 -7.99
CA GLU A 204 0.49 -8.32 -8.94
C GLU A 204 1.64 -7.30 -8.79
N VAL A 205 1.32 -6.00 -8.76
CA VAL A 205 2.32 -4.94 -8.59
C VAL A 205 3.01 -5.04 -7.22
N MET A 206 2.25 -5.34 -6.15
CA MET A 206 2.80 -5.49 -4.79
C MET A 206 3.71 -6.72 -4.64
N GLU A 207 3.39 -7.84 -5.31
CA GLU A 207 4.26 -9.02 -5.33
C GLU A 207 5.50 -8.81 -6.19
N ALA A 208 5.39 -8.08 -7.30
CA ALA A 208 6.52 -7.76 -8.17
C ALA A 208 7.49 -6.74 -7.54
N MET A 209 7.01 -5.92 -6.60
CA MET A 209 7.79 -4.90 -5.90
C MET A 209 7.74 -5.14 -4.38
N PRO A 210 8.56 -6.05 -3.83
CA PRO A 210 8.50 -6.45 -2.41
C PRO A 210 8.76 -5.32 -1.40
N GLU A 211 9.36 -4.21 -1.81
CA GLU A 211 9.58 -3.03 -0.98
C GLU A 211 8.37 -2.07 -0.96
N LEU A 212 7.39 -2.28 -1.84
CA LEU A 212 6.21 -1.43 -1.93
C LEU A 212 5.22 -1.75 -0.81
N ASP A 213 4.80 -0.72 -0.07
CA ASP A 213 3.90 -0.88 1.09
C ASP A 213 2.47 -0.52 0.77
N VAL A 214 2.26 0.48 -0.09
CA VAL A 214 0.93 0.98 -0.44
C VAL A 214 0.85 1.25 -1.93
N VAL A 215 -0.17 0.70 -2.57
CA VAL A 215 -0.50 1.00 -3.96
C VAL A 215 -1.96 1.41 -4.07
N ARG A 216 -2.18 2.50 -4.78
CA ARG A 216 -3.51 2.96 -5.17
C ARG A 216 -3.67 2.83 -6.68
N MET A 217 -4.92 2.78 -7.13
CA MET A 217 -5.22 2.99 -8.54
C MET A 217 -6.05 4.25 -8.84
N LYS A 218 -6.02 4.63 -10.12
CA LYS A 218 -6.54 5.89 -10.66
C LYS A 218 -8.04 6.01 -10.47
N TRP A 219 -8.45 7.22 -10.12
CA TRP A 219 -9.86 7.58 -10.04
C TRP A 219 -10.28 8.32 -11.32
N PRO A 220 -11.35 7.90 -12.01
CA PRO A 220 -11.73 8.49 -13.28
C PRO A 220 -12.45 9.84 -13.17
N LEU A 221 -13.02 10.20 -12.01
CA LEU A 221 -14.08 11.22 -11.96
C LEU A 221 -13.82 12.49 -11.13
N PHE A 222 -12.81 12.57 -10.25
CA PHE A 222 -12.66 13.75 -9.39
C PHE A 222 -11.20 13.98 -8.92
N GLY A 223 -10.44 14.81 -9.63
CA GLY A 223 -9.20 15.40 -9.12
C GLY A 223 -8.04 14.43 -8.82
N LEU A 224 -6.87 15.03 -8.58
CA LEU A 224 -5.63 14.31 -8.29
C LEU A 224 -5.63 13.88 -6.82
N ILE A 225 -6.10 12.67 -6.53
CA ILE A 225 -6.15 12.14 -5.16
C ILE A 225 -4.87 11.36 -4.76
N TYR A 226 -3.74 11.89 -5.19
CA TYR A 226 -2.43 11.48 -4.75
C TYR A 226 -1.57 12.74 -4.66
N PHE A 227 -0.52 12.71 -3.86
CA PHE A 227 0.27 13.89 -3.58
C PHE A 227 1.71 13.53 -3.24
N CYS A 228 2.59 14.49 -3.51
CA CYS A 228 3.95 14.49 -2.99
C CYS A 228 4.03 15.37 -1.76
N LEU A 229 4.88 14.97 -0.83
CA LEU A 229 5.24 15.71 0.37
C LEU A 229 6.68 16.18 0.19
N LEU A 230 6.86 17.49 0.11
CA LEU A 230 8.16 18.13 0.01
C LEU A 230 8.47 18.81 1.33
N TYR A 231 9.48 18.29 2.04
CA TYR A 231 9.94 18.88 3.30
C TYR A 231 10.99 19.94 3.02
N GLY A 232 10.73 21.18 3.41
CA GLY A 232 11.62 22.32 3.21
C GLY A 232 12.01 22.95 4.54
N ILE A 233 13.30 22.86 4.87
CA ILE A 233 13.89 23.61 5.99
C ILE A 233 14.39 24.99 5.51
N GLN A 234 14.85 25.09 4.26
CA GLN A 234 15.78 26.14 3.82
C GLN A 234 15.17 27.50 3.46
N VAL A 235 13.85 27.71 3.54
CA VAL A 235 13.25 29.01 3.15
C VAL A 235 12.28 29.58 4.21
N GLU A 236 11.62 28.74 5.01
CA GLU A 236 10.57 29.19 5.96
C GLU A 236 10.50 28.41 7.28
N GLY A 237 11.32 27.36 7.43
CA GLY A 237 11.51 26.66 8.70
C GLY A 237 12.61 27.30 9.53
N ASP A 238 12.62 27.00 10.83
CA ASP A 238 13.68 27.37 11.77
C ASP A 238 14.06 26.11 12.55
N GLU A 239 15.34 25.97 12.92
CA GLU A 239 15.84 24.87 13.76
C GLU A 239 15.09 24.77 15.11
N ILE A 240 14.52 25.89 15.58
CA ILE A 240 13.81 25.97 16.86
C ILE A 240 12.31 25.69 16.70
N GLU A 241 11.68 26.21 15.65
CA GLU A 241 10.22 26.13 15.45
C GLU A 241 9.78 24.98 14.54
N GLY A 242 10.71 24.29 13.90
CA GLY A 242 10.44 23.14 13.04
C GLY A 242 10.33 23.47 11.55
N GLY A 243 10.29 22.42 10.74
CA GLY A 243 10.26 22.53 9.28
C GLY A 243 8.86 22.80 8.71
N CYS A 244 8.81 23.10 7.41
CA CYS A 244 7.56 23.26 6.68
C CYS A 244 7.36 22.13 5.68
N LEU A 245 6.13 21.63 5.58
CA LEU A 245 5.76 20.58 4.63
C LEU A 245 4.88 21.17 3.52
N TYR A 246 5.29 20.99 2.27
CA TYR A 246 4.49 21.33 1.10
C TYR A 246 3.85 20.08 0.51
N ARG A 247 2.51 20.05 0.52
CA ARG A 247 1.71 18.99 -0.09
C ARG A 247 1.30 19.41 -1.49
N LYS A 248 1.98 18.87 -2.50
CA LYS A 248 1.70 19.10 -3.92
C LYS A 248 0.73 18.05 -4.46
N SER A 249 -0.44 18.47 -4.88
CA SER A 249 -1.45 17.59 -5.48
C SER A 249 -0.98 17.08 -6.86
N GLY A 250 -1.20 15.80 -7.14
CA GLY A 250 -0.81 15.18 -8.41
C GLY A 250 0.68 14.98 -8.64
N GLY A 251 1.51 15.14 -7.60
CA GLY A 251 2.93 14.85 -7.69
C GLY A 251 3.19 13.36 -7.94
N LYS A 252 4.05 13.08 -8.91
CA LYS A 252 4.62 11.77 -9.20
C LYS A 252 6.14 11.88 -9.26
N PHE A 253 6.83 10.83 -8.87
CA PHE A 253 8.26 10.67 -9.07
C PHE A 253 8.50 9.69 -10.23
N GLN A 254 9.51 8.84 -10.12
CA GLN A 254 9.84 7.82 -11.10
C GLN A 254 8.73 6.77 -11.26
N THR A 255 8.66 6.18 -12.45
CA THR A 255 7.82 5.00 -12.73
C THR A 255 8.38 3.76 -12.06
N LEU A 256 7.51 2.79 -11.76
CA LEU A 256 7.95 1.49 -11.25
C LEU A 256 8.61 0.68 -12.39
N PRO A 257 9.72 -0.04 -12.12
CA PRO A 257 10.33 -0.94 -13.10
C PRO A 257 9.32 -1.99 -13.58
N GLY A 258 9.17 -2.15 -14.91
CA GLY A 258 8.22 -3.10 -15.50
C GLY A 258 6.74 -2.68 -15.47
N TYR A 259 6.39 -1.59 -14.76
CA TYR A 259 5.02 -1.10 -14.63
C TYR A 259 4.94 0.40 -14.96
N PRO A 260 5.04 0.80 -16.24
CA PRO A 260 5.05 2.22 -16.66
C PRO A 260 3.76 2.99 -16.32
N GLN A 261 2.65 2.28 -16.13
CA GLN A 261 1.38 2.85 -15.66
C GLN A 261 1.41 3.28 -14.18
N CYS A 262 2.42 2.81 -13.43
CA CYS A 262 2.57 3.03 -12.00
C CYS A 262 3.72 4.00 -11.73
N SER A 263 3.51 4.93 -10.82
CA SER A 263 4.52 5.91 -10.43
C SER A 263 4.59 6.06 -8.93
N MET A 264 5.81 6.24 -8.43
CA MET A 264 6.09 6.55 -7.03
C MET A 264 5.44 7.88 -6.63
N THR A 265 4.93 7.95 -5.41
CA THR A 265 4.32 9.14 -4.80
C THR A 265 4.52 9.10 -3.28
N ASN A 266 4.05 10.10 -2.52
CA ASN A 266 4.14 10.06 -1.05
C ASN A 266 2.83 9.70 -0.37
N GLY A 267 1.69 9.89 -1.02
CA GLY A 267 0.43 9.53 -0.41
C GLY A 267 -0.74 9.44 -1.38
N VAL A 268 -1.71 8.63 -1.00
CA VAL A 268 -2.86 8.24 -1.81
C VAL A 268 -4.11 8.27 -0.94
N VAL A 269 -5.11 9.09 -1.26
CA VAL A 269 -6.26 9.28 -0.34
C VAL A 269 -7.42 8.37 -0.70
N ASN A 270 -7.72 7.41 0.17
CA ASN A 270 -8.85 6.48 0.06
C ASN A 270 -8.76 5.59 -1.19
N PHE A 271 -9.24 4.34 -1.08
CA PHE A 271 -9.00 3.27 -2.06
C PHE A 271 -7.52 2.97 -2.30
N PHE A 272 -6.96 2.07 -1.50
CA PHE A 272 -5.61 1.56 -1.70
C PHE A 272 -5.50 0.13 -1.18
N LEU A 273 -4.65 -0.66 -1.84
CA LEU A 273 -4.15 -1.92 -1.32
C LEU A 273 -2.87 -1.63 -0.54
N ALA A 274 -2.73 -2.18 0.66
CA ALA A 274 -1.53 -2.00 1.46
C ALA A 274 -1.11 -3.26 2.17
N ARG A 275 0.20 -3.35 2.46
CA ARG A 275 0.77 -4.34 3.37
C ARG A 275 0.23 -4.11 4.78
N THR A 276 -0.31 -5.18 5.35
CA THR A 276 -0.95 -5.12 6.67
C THR A 276 0.04 -4.70 7.76
N ASP A 277 1.23 -5.29 7.77
CA ASP A 277 2.27 -5.02 8.77
C ASP A 277 2.86 -3.60 8.66
N ALA A 278 3.08 -3.12 7.43
CA ALA A 278 3.58 -1.77 7.18
C ALA A 278 2.60 -0.71 7.71
N VAL A 279 1.30 -0.87 7.44
CA VAL A 279 0.28 0.06 7.93
C VAL A 279 0.10 -0.03 9.44
N GLN A 280 0.13 -1.24 10.02
CA GLN A 280 0.03 -1.43 11.47
C GLN A 280 1.20 -0.77 12.21
N ARG A 281 2.40 -0.79 11.62
CA ARG A 281 3.61 -0.16 12.18
C ARG A 281 3.52 1.36 12.25
N VAL A 282 2.95 2.00 11.23
CA VAL A 282 2.74 3.45 11.20
C VAL A 282 1.55 3.84 12.07
N GLY A 283 0.42 3.13 11.91
CA GLY A 283 -0.82 3.38 12.61
C GLY A 283 -1.54 4.66 12.17
N PHE A 284 -2.86 4.71 12.35
CA PHE A 284 -3.65 5.92 12.13
C PHE A 284 -3.85 6.67 13.45
N ASP A 285 -3.46 7.94 13.57
CA ASP A 285 -3.60 8.68 14.83
C ASP A 285 -5.08 8.92 15.23
N PRO A 286 -5.63 8.23 16.25
CA PRO A 286 -7.06 8.32 16.56
C PRO A 286 -7.47 9.69 17.11
N LYS A 287 -6.52 10.56 17.46
CA LYS A 287 -6.81 11.95 17.83
C LYS A 287 -7.42 12.74 16.67
N LEU A 288 -7.18 12.32 15.43
CA LEU A 288 -7.73 12.93 14.22
C LEU A 288 -9.06 12.27 13.83
N GLN A 289 -10.16 12.82 14.33
CA GLN A 289 -11.47 12.18 14.18
C GLN A 289 -12.14 12.43 12.81
N ARG A 290 -11.98 13.62 12.22
CA ARG A 290 -12.79 14.07 11.06
C ARG A 290 -12.00 14.42 9.81
N THR A 291 -10.73 14.79 9.93
CA THR A 291 -9.93 15.26 8.78
C THR A 291 -8.50 14.80 8.93
N ALA A 292 -8.11 13.85 8.07
CA ALA A 292 -6.78 13.27 8.12
C ALA A 292 -6.38 12.56 6.79
N HIS A 293 -6.44 13.25 5.66
CA HIS A 293 -6.13 12.64 4.35
C HIS A 293 -4.65 12.37 4.11
N SER A 294 -3.77 13.18 4.69
CA SER A 294 -2.32 13.16 4.45
C SER A 294 -1.55 12.66 5.65
N GLU A 295 -2.15 12.72 6.82
CA GLU A 295 -1.51 12.64 8.12
C GLU A 295 -0.93 11.25 8.37
N PHE A 296 -1.61 10.18 7.94
CA PHE A 296 -1.05 8.83 7.91
C PHE A 296 0.24 8.74 7.08
N PHE A 297 0.27 9.35 5.91
CA PHE A 297 1.44 9.34 5.03
C PHE A 297 2.56 10.29 5.50
N MET A 298 2.19 11.33 6.26
CA MET A 298 3.16 12.19 6.93
C MET A 298 3.86 11.45 8.06
N ASP A 299 3.10 10.70 8.86
CA ASP A 299 3.63 9.88 9.96
C ASP A 299 4.46 8.69 9.43
N GLY A 300 4.11 8.17 8.25
CA GLY A 300 4.87 7.13 7.54
C GLY A 300 5.90 7.67 6.54
N LEU A 301 6.20 8.97 6.56
CA LEU A 301 7.18 9.54 5.62
C LEU A 301 8.57 8.95 5.90
N GLY A 302 9.29 8.54 4.86
CA GLY A 302 10.59 7.87 5.02
C GLY A 302 10.52 6.39 5.42
N THR A 303 9.35 5.88 5.82
CA THR A 303 9.16 4.44 6.14
C THR A 303 8.23 3.72 5.18
N LEU A 304 7.24 4.41 4.61
CA LEU A 304 6.31 3.84 3.64
C LEU A 304 6.76 4.11 2.21
N LEU A 305 6.82 3.05 1.40
CA LEU A 305 6.95 3.17 -0.05
C LEU A 305 5.56 3.14 -0.70
N VAL A 306 5.21 4.23 -1.40
CA VAL A 306 3.85 4.44 -1.94
C VAL A 306 3.87 4.64 -3.45
N ALA A 307 2.96 3.97 -4.15
CA ALA A 307 2.77 4.13 -5.60
C ALA A 307 1.31 4.36 -5.98
N THR A 308 1.12 4.97 -7.15
CA THR A 308 -0.19 5.16 -7.80
C THR A 308 -0.15 4.60 -9.22
N CYS A 309 -1.16 3.83 -9.59
CA CYS A 309 -1.25 3.11 -10.87
C CYS A 309 -2.49 3.51 -11.68
N GLY A 310 -2.42 3.39 -13.01
CA GLY A 310 -3.44 3.86 -13.94
C GLY A 310 -4.65 2.94 -14.18
N ASP A 311 -4.55 1.65 -13.84
CA ASP A 311 -5.28 0.60 -14.57
C ASP A 311 -6.55 0.09 -13.90
N VAL A 312 -6.73 0.34 -12.61
CA VAL A 312 -7.91 -0.10 -11.84
C VAL A 312 -8.69 1.12 -11.37
N SER A 313 -10.00 1.04 -11.43
CA SER A 313 -10.88 2.10 -10.93
C SER A 313 -11.94 1.57 -9.98
N ILE A 314 -12.38 2.44 -9.08
CA ILE A 314 -13.52 2.21 -8.19
C ILE A 314 -14.57 3.29 -8.48
N ASP A 315 -15.83 2.88 -8.54
CA ASP A 315 -16.95 3.79 -8.73
C ASP A 315 -17.44 4.32 -7.38
N HIS A 316 -18.20 5.41 -7.41
CA HIS A 316 -18.74 6.05 -6.22
C HIS A 316 -20.25 6.19 -6.34
N GLN A 317 -20.96 5.93 -5.26
CA GLN A 317 -22.39 6.11 -5.18
C GLN A 317 -22.74 7.61 -5.18
N LEU A 318 -23.72 8.01 -5.98
CA LEU A 318 -24.17 9.41 -6.00
C LEU A 318 -24.90 9.75 -4.70
N THR A 319 -24.56 10.90 -4.11
CA THR A 319 -25.29 11.40 -2.94
C THR A 319 -26.61 12.06 -3.38
N THR A 320 -27.72 11.34 -3.26
CA THR A 320 -29.07 11.85 -3.52
C THR A 320 -29.69 12.47 -2.27
N SER A 321 -30.76 13.26 -2.42
CA SER A 321 -31.54 13.81 -1.29
C SER A 321 -32.06 12.74 -0.35
N GLU A 322 -32.43 11.57 -0.89
CA GLU A 322 -32.95 10.43 -0.14
C GLU A 322 -31.90 9.71 0.71
N ASN A 323 -30.61 9.83 0.34
CA ASN A 323 -29.50 9.15 1.01
C ASN A 323 -28.70 10.10 1.93
N LYS A 324 -29.11 11.37 2.04
CA LYS A 324 -28.50 12.34 2.94
C LYS A 324 -29.01 12.13 4.36
N SER A 325 -28.13 11.73 5.27
CA SER A 325 -28.40 11.76 6.70
C SER A 325 -28.07 13.15 7.26
N PRO A 326 -29.05 13.90 7.79
CA PRO A 326 -28.80 15.19 8.44
C PRO A 326 -27.86 15.05 9.64
N LEU A 327 -27.94 13.92 10.35
CA LEU A 327 -27.06 13.60 11.48
C LEU A 327 -25.62 13.38 11.00
N TYR A 328 -25.42 12.61 9.93
CA TYR A 328 -24.11 12.41 9.32
C TYR A 328 -23.45 13.75 8.91
N ASN A 329 -24.22 14.65 8.29
CA ASN A 329 -23.70 15.93 7.82
C ASN A 329 -23.12 16.81 8.95
N LYS A 330 -23.61 16.67 10.18
CA LYS A 330 -23.05 17.39 11.35
C LYS A 330 -21.61 16.97 11.67
N PHE A 331 -21.21 15.77 11.29
CA PHE A 331 -19.86 15.23 11.53
C PHE A 331 -19.00 15.22 10.27
N ARG A 332 -19.59 15.47 9.09
CA ARG A 332 -18.86 15.40 7.81
C ARG A 332 -17.82 16.49 7.65
N TYR A 333 -18.13 17.69 8.15
CA TYR A 333 -17.30 18.87 8.01
C TYR A 333 -16.67 19.23 9.36
N PRO A 334 -15.34 19.25 9.46
CA PRO A 334 -14.66 19.64 10.69
C PRO A 334 -14.99 21.10 11.03
N GLY A 335 -15.07 21.41 12.33
CA GLY A 335 -15.13 22.79 12.80
C GLY A 335 -13.74 23.44 12.79
N GLN A 336 -13.68 24.75 13.07
CA GLN A 336 -12.41 25.47 13.22
C GLN A 336 -11.52 24.85 14.31
N GLY A 337 -12.12 24.40 15.42
CA GLY A 337 -11.39 23.75 16.51
C GLY A 337 -10.68 22.46 16.10
N ASP A 338 -11.27 21.66 15.19
CA ASP A 338 -10.62 20.46 14.65
C ASP A 338 -9.38 20.82 13.82
N VAL A 339 -9.48 21.90 13.02
CA VAL A 339 -8.36 22.39 12.20
C VAL A 339 -7.23 22.91 13.09
N GLU A 340 -7.55 23.72 14.09
CA GLU A 340 -6.55 24.24 15.05
C GLU A 340 -5.88 23.12 15.84
N PHE A 341 -6.66 22.15 16.33
CA PHE A 341 -6.13 20.98 17.02
C PHE A 341 -5.19 20.18 16.12
N LYS A 342 -5.60 19.95 14.87
CA LYS A 342 -4.80 19.23 13.87
C LYS A 342 -3.46 19.92 13.61
N LEU A 343 -3.45 21.24 13.43
CA LEU A 343 -2.21 22.01 13.23
C LEU A 343 -1.30 21.96 14.46
N LYS A 344 -1.85 22.08 15.67
CA LYS A 344 -1.10 21.88 16.92
C LYS A 344 -0.50 20.48 17.01
N LEU A 345 -1.28 19.46 16.63
CA LEU A 345 -0.79 18.08 16.61
C LEU A 345 0.39 17.93 15.65
N HIS A 346 0.36 18.53 14.46
CA HIS A 346 1.49 18.51 13.53
C HIS A 346 2.74 19.17 14.10
N PHE A 347 2.59 20.30 14.78
CA PHE A 347 3.71 20.96 15.44
C PHE A 347 4.33 20.08 16.53
N TYR A 348 3.51 19.57 17.46
CA TYR A 348 4.04 18.83 18.61
C TYR A 348 4.49 17.40 18.27
N LYS A 349 3.83 16.73 17.32
CA LYS A 349 4.12 15.35 16.96
C LYS A 349 5.22 15.25 15.89
N ASN A 350 5.12 16.09 14.86
CA ASN A 350 5.92 15.98 13.64
C ASN A 350 6.94 17.12 13.49
N HIS A 351 7.03 18.00 14.50
CA HIS A 351 7.88 19.20 14.48
C HIS A 351 7.70 20.04 13.21
N LEU A 352 6.44 20.19 12.79
CA LEU A 352 6.05 20.97 11.63
C LEU A 352 5.50 22.33 12.03
N LYS A 353 6.26 23.39 11.72
CA LYS A 353 5.82 24.78 11.86
C LYS A 353 4.65 25.10 10.95
N CYS A 354 4.69 24.60 9.71
CA CYS A 354 3.68 24.90 8.72
C CYS A 354 3.41 23.76 7.75
N ILE A 355 2.18 23.72 7.23
CA ILE A 355 1.78 22.86 6.12
C ILE A 355 1.17 23.74 5.05
N LYS A 356 1.73 23.65 3.85
CA LYS A 356 1.25 24.37 2.67
C LYS A 356 0.62 23.39 1.69
N TYR A 357 -0.45 23.82 1.03
CA TYR A 357 -1.20 23.02 0.09
C TYR A 357 -1.14 23.68 -1.29
N GLY A 358 -0.90 22.88 -2.34
CA GLY A 358 -0.96 23.34 -3.72
C GLY A 358 -1.13 22.25 -4.75
#